data_AF-A0A9D4GAU1-F1
#
_entry.id   AF-A0A9D4GAU1-F1
#
_cell.length_a   1.000
_cell.length_b   1.000
_cell.length_c   1.000
_cell.angle_alpha   90.00
_cell.angle_beta   90.00
_cell.angle_gamma   90.00
#
_symmetry.space_group_name_H-M   'P 1'
#
loop_
_entity.id
_entity.type
_entity.pdbx_description
1 polymer ?
#
loop_
_entity_poly.entity_id
_entity_poly.type
_entity_poly.pdbx_seq_one_letter_code
_entity_poly.pdbx_strand_id
1 'polypeptide(L)'
;MILHKRWIADTDFDDHRIADTDFDDHRIADTDFDDHRNADTDFDDHSIADTDFDDHRIADTEFDDHSIADTDFDDQRIANTDFEDHMISDTIVDDHKGSLL
;
A
#
# COMPACT_ATOMS: atom_id res chain seq x y z
N MET A 1 -2.46 8.99 -13.68
CA MET A 1 -1.58 10.16 -13.50
C MET A 1 -0.28 9.63 -12.92
N ILE A 2 0.89 9.96 -13.46
CA ILE A 2 2.14 9.35 -12.96
C ILE A 2 2.80 10.26 -11.93
N LEU A 3 2.90 9.76 -10.71
CA LEU A 3 3.72 10.35 -9.65
C LEU A 3 5.10 9.67 -9.69
N HIS A 4 6.16 10.46 -9.53
CA HIS A 4 7.53 9.92 -9.56
C HIS A 4 8.27 10.34 -8.28
N LYS A 5 9.10 9.42 -7.76
CA LYS A 5 10.13 9.67 -6.74
C LYS A 5 9.66 10.57 -5.58
N ARG A 6 8.85 9.99 -4.71
CA ARG A 6 8.46 10.62 -3.44
C ARG A 6 9.03 9.82 -2.28
N TRP A 7 9.64 10.52 -1.33
CA TRP A 7 9.84 10.00 0.02
C TRP A 7 8.81 10.67 0.93
N ILE A 8 8.05 9.83 1.62
CA ILE A 8 7.11 10.23 2.67
C ILE A 8 7.60 9.57 3.96
N ALA A 9 7.69 10.36 5.02
CA ALA A 9 8.04 9.87 6.33
C ALA A 9 7.40 10.73 7.43
N ASP A 10 7.23 10.15 8.61
CA ASP A 10 6.74 10.84 9.82
C ASP A 10 5.41 11.57 9.57
N THR A 11 4.45 10.89 8.93
CA THR A 11 3.18 11.52 8.49
C THR A 11 1.98 10.64 8.80
N ASP A 12 0.85 11.26 9.12
CA ASP A 12 -0.43 10.58 9.29
C ASP A 12 -1.39 11.03 8.19
N PHE A 13 -2.11 10.08 7.59
CA PHE A 13 -3.10 10.33 6.54
C PHE A 13 -4.46 9.73 6.91
N ASP A 14 -5.45 10.60 7.11
CA ASP A 14 -6.82 10.18 7.45
C ASP A 14 -7.79 10.46 6.28
N ASP A 15 -8.71 9.54 5.99
CA ASP A 15 -9.80 9.74 5.01
C ASP A 15 -9.32 10.06 3.57
N HIS A 16 -8.36 9.29 3.06
CA HIS A 16 -7.78 9.54 1.74
C HIS A 16 -8.29 8.57 0.66
N ARG A 17 -8.40 9.10 -0.57
CA ARG A 17 -8.71 8.29 -1.74
C ARG A 17 -7.76 8.60 -2.88
N ILE A 18 -7.14 7.56 -3.41
CA ILE A 18 -6.33 7.59 -4.62
C ILE A 18 -7.01 6.72 -5.67
N ALA A 19 -7.01 7.20 -6.91
CA ALA A 19 -7.50 6.41 -8.04
C ALA A 19 -6.81 6.81 -9.35
N ASP A 20 -6.78 5.90 -10.32
CA ASP A 20 -6.29 6.13 -11.68
C ASP A 20 -4.85 6.72 -11.70
N THR A 21 -3.98 6.19 -10.86
CA THR A 21 -2.65 6.76 -10.56
C THR A 21 -1.57 5.70 -10.58
N ASP A 22 -0.44 6.04 -11.20
CA ASP A 22 0.74 5.18 -11.29
C ASP A 22 1.84 5.81 -10.43
N PHE A 23 2.51 5.00 -9.62
CA PHE A 23 3.55 5.42 -8.68
C PHE A 23 4.85 4.69 -8.95
N ASP A 24 5.86 5.44 -9.43
CA ASP A 24 7.18 4.86 -9.72
C ASP A 24 8.22 5.37 -8.72
N ASP A 25 9.05 4.46 -8.20
CA ASP A 25 10.19 4.76 -7.33
C ASP A 25 9.81 5.43 -6.00
N HIS A 26 8.85 4.87 -5.24
CA HIS A 26 8.34 5.50 -4.01
C HIS A 26 8.88 4.85 -2.73
N ARG A 27 9.06 5.65 -1.68
CA ARG A 27 9.30 5.12 -0.34
C ARG A 27 8.41 5.78 0.69
N ILE A 28 7.85 4.95 1.54
CA ILE A 28 7.05 5.33 2.71
C ILE A 28 7.72 4.70 3.94
N ALA A 29 7.87 5.48 4.99
CA ALA A 29 8.42 5.01 6.26
C ALA A 29 7.74 5.73 7.43
N ASP A 30 7.62 5.13 8.60
CA ASP A 30 7.17 5.82 9.82
C ASP A 30 5.84 6.60 9.58
N THR A 31 4.85 5.93 8.99
CA THR A 31 3.62 6.58 8.49
C THR A 31 2.39 5.80 8.92
N ASP A 32 1.31 6.50 9.28
CA ASP A 32 0.03 5.89 9.61
C ASP A 32 -1.03 6.27 8.56
N PHE A 33 -1.78 5.29 8.08
CA PHE A 33 -2.91 5.48 7.15
C PHE A 33 -4.20 4.97 7.76
N ASP A 34 -5.18 5.87 7.90
CA ASP A 34 -6.53 5.55 8.40
C ASP A 34 -7.59 5.82 7.33
N ASP A 35 -8.59 4.94 7.23
CA ASP A 35 -9.75 5.06 6.36
C ASP A 35 -9.39 5.32 4.87
N HIS A 36 -8.36 4.64 4.37
CA HIS A 36 -7.83 4.92 3.03
C HIS A 36 -8.40 3.98 1.95
N ARG A 37 -8.61 4.51 0.73
CA ARG A 37 -9.00 3.73 -0.45
C ARG A 37 -8.13 3.93 -1.68
N ASN A 38 -7.62 2.82 -2.24
CA ASN A 38 -6.93 2.74 -3.53
C ASN A 38 -7.76 1.98 -4.56
N ALA A 39 -7.81 2.48 -5.79
CA ALA A 39 -8.53 1.84 -6.89
C ALA A 39 -7.89 2.18 -8.24
N ASP A 40 -7.75 1.20 -9.13
CA ASP A 40 -7.20 1.44 -10.47
C ASP A 40 -5.80 2.11 -10.39
N THR A 41 -4.92 1.54 -9.58
CA THR A 41 -3.58 2.08 -9.28
C THR A 41 -2.48 1.10 -9.59
N ASP A 42 -1.32 1.62 -9.96
CA ASP A 42 -0.12 0.82 -10.21
C ASP A 42 1.05 1.35 -9.36
N PHE A 43 1.85 0.45 -8.80
CA PHE A 43 2.96 0.76 -7.91
C PHE A 43 4.21 -0.03 -8.31
N ASP A 44 5.15 0.66 -8.95
CA ASP A 44 6.43 0.12 -9.40
C ASP A 44 7.58 0.61 -8.51
N ASP A 45 8.52 -0.30 -8.23
CA ASP A 45 9.78 0.00 -7.53
C ASP A 45 9.54 0.74 -6.19
N HIS A 46 8.77 0.14 -5.27
CA HIS A 46 8.39 0.82 -4.04
C HIS A 46 8.78 0.09 -2.76
N SER A 47 8.97 0.85 -1.69
CA SER A 47 9.29 0.31 -0.37
C SER A 47 8.48 0.97 0.74
N ILE A 48 7.91 0.14 1.61
CA ILE A 48 7.13 0.53 2.78
C ILE A 48 7.80 -0.09 4.01
N ALA A 49 8.04 0.71 5.03
CA ALA A 49 8.64 0.25 6.28
C ALA A 49 8.00 0.96 7.48
N ASP A 50 7.93 0.31 8.64
CA ASP A 50 7.51 0.97 9.89
C ASP A 50 6.18 1.74 9.70
N THR A 51 5.17 1.09 9.10
CA THR A 51 3.93 1.74 8.64
C THR A 51 2.71 0.98 9.11
N ASP A 52 1.66 1.69 9.53
CA ASP A 52 0.39 1.10 9.94
C ASP A 52 -0.72 1.48 8.95
N PHE A 53 -1.53 0.50 8.54
CA PHE A 53 -2.71 0.70 7.70
C PHE A 53 -3.97 0.19 8.41
N ASP A 54 -4.89 1.09 8.73
CA ASP A 54 -6.19 0.79 9.30
C ASP A 54 -7.32 1.06 8.29
N ASP A 55 -8.37 0.25 8.34
CA ASP A 55 -9.57 0.33 7.50
C ASP A 55 -9.29 0.52 5.98
N HIS A 56 -8.23 -0.14 5.48
CA HIS A 56 -7.77 0.10 4.11
C HIS A 56 -8.49 -0.74 3.07
N ARG A 57 -8.86 -0.09 1.95
CA ARG A 57 -9.48 -0.77 0.82
C ARG A 57 -8.68 -0.61 -0.46
N ILE A 58 -8.24 -1.73 -1.01
CA ILE A 58 -7.50 -1.81 -2.28
C ILE A 58 -8.34 -2.56 -3.30
N ALA A 59 -8.44 -2.03 -4.52
CA ALA A 59 -9.14 -2.69 -5.62
C ALA A 59 -8.44 -2.44 -6.95
N ASP A 60 -8.42 -3.43 -7.84
CA ASP A 60 -7.93 -3.25 -9.21
C ASP A 60 -6.54 -2.58 -9.21
N THR A 61 -5.59 -3.16 -8.47
CA THR A 61 -4.28 -2.56 -8.19
C THR A 61 -3.16 -3.53 -8.50
N GLU A 62 -2.08 -3.05 -9.10
CA GLU A 62 -0.88 -3.82 -9.39
C GLU A 62 0.28 -3.29 -8.55
N PHE A 63 1.11 -4.21 -8.03
CA PHE A 63 2.31 -3.90 -7.26
C PHE A 63 3.49 -4.72 -7.83
N ASP A 64 4.47 -4.04 -8.42
CA ASP A 64 5.70 -4.67 -8.94
C ASP A 64 6.94 -4.19 -8.17
N ASP A 65 7.95 -5.06 -8.11
CA ASP A 65 9.26 -4.84 -7.51
C ASP A 65 9.19 -4.11 -6.15
N HIS A 66 8.62 -4.78 -5.13
CA HIS A 66 8.30 -4.12 -3.87
C HIS A 66 8.83 -4.78 -2.61
N SER A 67 9.05 -3.95 -1.59
CA SER A 67 9.47 -4.41 -0.27
C SER A 67 8.65 -3.80 0.85
N ILE A 68 8.10 -4.66 1.70
CA ILE A 68 7.31 -4.28 2.87
C ILE A 68 8.00 -4.87 4.12
N ALA A 69 8.29 -4.02 5.10
CA ALA A 69 8.94 -4.42 6.34
C ALA A 69 8.29 -3.77 7.55
N ASP A 70 8.21 -4.47 8.70
CA ASP A 70 7.78 -3.87 9.96
C ASP A 70 6.44 -3.09 9.80
N THR A 71 5.46 -3.71 9.15
CA THR A 71 4.21 -3.06 8.72
C THR A 71 3.01 -3.80 9.27
N ASP A 72 2.05 -3.08 9.85
CA ASP A 72 0.81 -3.66 10.35
C ASP A 72 -0.36 -3.25 9.45
N PHE A 73 -1.22 -4.22 9.14
CA PHE A 73 -2.44 -4.01 8.38
C PHE A 73 -3.65 -4.52 9.16
N ASP A 74 -4.60 -3.65 9.48
CA ASP A 74 -5.86 -4.01 10.15
C ASP A 74 -7.08 -3.68 9.25
N ASP A 75 -8.15 -4.47 9.39
CA ASP A 75 -9.43 -4.29 8.68
C ASP A 75 -9.33 -4.10 7.15
N GLN A 76 -8.44 -4.88 6.53
CA GLN A 76 -8.13 -4.75 5.12
C GLN A 76 -9.16 -5.37 4.18
N ARG A 77 -9.47 -4.68 3.08
CA ARG A 77 -10.27 -5.23 1.98
C ARG A 77 -9.57 -5.13 0.63
N ILE A 78 -9.13 -6.27 0.10
CA ILE A 78 -8.37 -6.36 -1.16
C ILE A 78 -9.16 -7.13 -2.22
N ALA A 79 -9.21 -6.64 -3.45
CA ALA A 79 -9.87 -7.33 -4.56
C ALA A 79 -9.22 -7.01 -5.91
N ASN A 80 -9.01 -8.03 -6.75
CA ASN A 80 -8.36 -7.86 -8.05
C ASN A 80 -7.01 -7.14 -7.90
N THR A 81 -6.17 -7.66 -7.02
CA THR A 81 -4.87 -7.08 -6.72
C THR A 81 -3.81 -8.14 -6.95
N ASP A 82 -2.81 -7.77 -7.75
CA ASP A 82 -1.70 -8.63 -8.12
C ASP A 82 -0.40 -8.07 -7.52
N PHE A 83 0.48 -8.98 -7.10
CA PHE A 83 1.74 -8.67 -6.43
C PHE A 83 2.87 -9.46 -7.10
N GLU A 84 3.74 -8.76 -7.82
CA GLU A 84 4.92 -9.32 -8.47
C GLU A 84 6.21 -8.91 -7.71
N ASP A 85 7.23 -9.77 -7.81
CA ASP A 85 8.57 -9.59 -7.24
C ASP A 85 8.66 -8.88 -5.88
N HIS A 86 8.10 -9.54 -4.86
CA HIS A 86 7.93 -8.96 -3.53
C HIS A 86 8.85 -9.53 -2.46
N MET A 87 9.25 -8.67 -1.53
CA MET A 87 9.91 -9.06 -0.29
C MET A 87 9.13 -8.53 0.93
N ILE A 88 8.58 -9.44 1.72
CA ILE A 88 7.80 -9.12 2.92
C ILE A 88 8.49 -9.70 4.15
N SER A 89 8.71 -8.87 5.17
CA SER A 89 9.29 -9.27 6.45
C SER A 89 8.63 -8.56 7.62
N ASP A 90 8.42 -9.27 8.73
CA ASP A 90 7.90 -8.67 9.96
C ASP A 90 6.59 -7.89 9.76
N THR A 91 5.73 -8.41 8.89
CA THR A 91 4.41 -7.84 8.57
C THR A 91 3.30 -8.59 9.28
N ILE A 92 2.37 -7.85 9.89
CA ILE A 92 1.17 -8.40 10.53
C ILE A 92 -0.04 -8.01 9.69
N VAL A 93 -0.96 -8.96 9.52
CA VAL A 93 -2.25 -8.73 8.86
C VAL A 93 -3.35 -9.28 9.74
N ASP A 94 -4.24 -8.39 10.21
CA ASP A 94 -5.46 -8.73 10.95
C ASP A 94 -6.72 -8.32 10.13
N ASP A 95 -7.84 -8.99 10.41
CA ASP A 95 -9.12 -8.93 9.70
C ASP A 95 -9.09 -8.60 8.18
N HIS A 96 -8.32 -9.36 7.41
CA HIS A 96 -8.30 -9.23 5.96
C HIS A 96 -9.46 -9.97 5.26
N LYS A 97 -10.15 -9.26 4.36
CA LYS A 97 -11.21 -9.79 3.49
C LYS A 97 -10.89 -9.55 2.01
N GLY A 98 -10.58 -10.61 1.27
CA GLY A 98 -10.24 -10.48 -0.14
C GLY A 98 -9.90 -11.79 -0.83
N SER A 99 -9.78 -11.76 -2.15
CA SER A 99 -9.14 -12.82 -2.95
C SER A 99 -7.95 -12.21 -3.66
N LEU A 100 -6.77 -12.73 -3.35
CA LEU A 100 -5.57 -12.57 -4.18
C LEU A 100 -5.72 -13.49 -5.40
N LEU A 101 -5.30 -13.03 -6.59
CA LEU A 101 -5.25 -13.87 -7.79
C LEU A 101 -3.83 -14.43 -8.02
#